data_AF-A0A453DA25-F1
#
_entry.id   AF-A0A453DA25-F1
#
_cell.length_a   1.000
_cell.length_b   1.000
_cell.length_c   1.000
_cell.angle_alpha   90.00
_cell.angle_beta   90.00
_cell.angle_gamma   90.00
#
_symmetry.space_group_name_H-M   'P 1'
#
loop_
_entity.id
_entity.type
_entity.pdbx_description
1 polymer ?
#
loop_
_entity_poly.entity_id
_entity_poly.type
_entity_poly.pdbx_seq_one_letter_code
_entity_poly.pdbx_strand_id
1 'polypeptide(L)'
;DVIPPAYLDELSLLQDRIAPFSTELAFDIIEKELQMPLDMIFSEMSPKPVAAASLGQVYQARLRSNGKLVAVKVQRPGVQAVISLDIYILRFLAGVARKVGKFNTDLQAVLDEWASSLFREMDYREEARNGLKFRELYGKLRDVMVPEMYLEQTRRRVLIMEWVEGVRLSEVRDLYL
;
A
#
# COMPACT_ATOMS: atom_id res chain seq x y z
N ASP A 1 -11.40 -2.89 22.46
CA ASP A 1 -12.61 -2.12 22.84
C ASP A 1 -13.38 -1.44 21.72
N VAL A 2 -12.83 -1.24 20.51
CA VAL A 2 -13.59 -0.60 19.40
C VAL A 2 -14.24 -1.63 18.46
N ILE A 3 -13.64 -2.81 18.30
CA ILE A 3 -14.11 -3.87 17.41
C ILE A 3 -14.19 -5.18 18.20
N PRO A 4 -15.29 -5.94 18.13
CA PRO A 4 -15.41 -7.21 18.86
C PRO A 4 -14.38 -8.24 18.37
N PRO A 5 -13.87 -9.13 19.25
CA PRO A 5 -12.82 -10.09 18.91
C PRO A 5 -13.12 -10.94 17.68
N ALA A 6 -14.36 -11.40 17.52
CA ALA A 6 -14.78 -12.19 16.36
C ALA A 6 -14.63 -11.44 15.03
N TYR A 7 -14.79 -10.11 15.02
CA TYR A 7 -14.53 -9.31 13.82
C TYR A 7 -13.03 -9.04 13.64
N LEU A 8 -12.27 -8.91 14.73
CA LEU A 8 -10.81 -8.76 14.65
C LEU A 8 -10.17 -9.98 14.00
N ASP A 9 -10.57 -11.19 14.42
CA ASP A 9 -10.04 -12.44 13.86
C ASP A 9 -10.27 -12.51 12.34
N GLU A 10 -11.48 -12.15 11.88
CA GLU A 10 -11.79 -12.19 10.44
C GLU A 10 -11.19 -11.03 9.65
N LEU A 11 -11.07 -9.84 10.24
CA LEU A 11 -10.35 -8.72 9.63
C LEU A 11 -8.84 -9.01 9.54
N SER A 12 -8.27 -9.76 10.48
CA SER A 12 -6.90 -10.25 10.42
C SER A 12 -6.69 -11.24 9.28
N LEU A 13 -7.63 -12.14 9.01
CA LEU A 13 -7.56 -13.04 7.85
C LEU A 13 -7.54 -12.28 6.51
N LEU A 14 -8.24 -11.14 6.42
CA LEU A 14 -8.21 -10.26 5.25
C LEU A 14 -6.85 -9.57 5.02
N GLN A 15 -6.06 -9.39 6.07
CA GLN A 15 -4.72 -8.79 5.99
C GLN A 15 -3.63 -9.81 5.64
N ASP A 16 -3.74 -11.05 6.12
CA ASP A 16 -2.60 -11.98 6.17
C ASP A 16 -2.40 -12.88 4.93
N ARG A 17 -3.32 -12.91 3.95
CA ARG A 17 -3.29 -13.95 2.89
C ARG A 17 -3.60 -13.47 1.48
N ILE A 18 -2.92 -12.42 1.03
CA ILE A 18 -3.01 -12.02 -0.38
C ILE A 18 -1.87 -12.64 -1.17
N ALA A 19 -2.21 -13.55 -2.09
CA ALA A 19 -1.22 -14.17 -2.96
C ALA A 19 -0.53 -13.11 -3.85
N PRO A 20 0.81 -13.18 -4.00
CA PRO A 20 1.53 -12.32 -4.93
C PRO A 20 1.08 -12.59 -6.37
N PHE A 21 1.13 -11.56 -7.20
CA PHE A 21 0.99 -11.74 -8.65
C PHE A 21 2.37 -12.04 -9.27
N SER A 22 2.38 -12.48 -10.53
CA SER A 22 3.60 -12.84 -11.27
C SER A 22 4.69 -11.77 -11.14
N THR A 23 5.91 -12.21 -10.82
CA THR A 23 7.07 -11.31 -10.73
C THR A 23 7.41 -10.72 -12.09
N GLU A 24 7.26 -11.51 -13.15
CA GLU A 24 7.47 -11.06 -14.53
C GLU A 24 6.56 -9.86 -14.84
N LEU A 25 5.28 -9.95 -14.45
CA LEU A 25 4.34 -8.85 -14.63
C LEU A 25 4.68 -7.63 -13.75
N ALA A 26 5.18 -7.83 -12.52
CA ALA A 26 5.62 -6.73 -11.68
C ALA A 26 6.82 -6.00 -12.27
N PHE A 27 7.78 -6.75 -12.79
CA PHE A 27 8.99 -6.22 -13.43
C PHE A 27 8.64 -5.44 -14.70
N ASP A 28 7.76 -5.99 -15.54
CA ASP A 28 7.16 -5.30 -16.69
C ASP A 28 6.52 -3.95 -16.30
N ILE A 29 5.78 -3.91 -15.19
CA ILE A 29 5.14 -2.68 -14.71
C ILE A 29 6.20 -1.66 -14.30
N ILE A 30 7.27 -2.09 -13.61
CA ILE A 30 8.36 -1.21 -13.21
C ILE A 30 9.04 -0.59 -14.42
N GLU A 31 9.43 -1.40 -15.40
CA GLU A 31 10.10 -0.91 -16.60
C GLU A 31 9.21 0.05 -17.40
N LYS A 32 7.92 -0.27 -17.51
CA LYS A 32 6.94 0.61 -18.20
C LYS A 32 6.71 1.91 -17.46
N GLU A 33 6.65 1.93 -16.13
CA GLU A 33 6.46 3.17 -15.38
C GLU A 33 7.73 4.05 -15.40
N LEU A 34 8.91 3.42 -15.30
CA LEU A 34 10.19 4.12 -15.23
C LEU A 34 10.82 4.38 -16.61
N GLN A 35 10.25 3.81 -17.68
CA GLN A 35 10.71 3.93 -19.07
C GLN A 35 12.19 3.52 -19.24
N MET A 36 12.62 2.55 -18.45
CA MET A 36 14.00 2.06 -18.42
C MET A 36 14.02 0.57 -18.06
N PRO A 37 14.97 -0.20 -18.61
CA PRO A 37 15.20 -1.58 -18.19
C PRO A 37 15.59 -1.68 -16.70
N LEU A 38 15.15 -2.75 -16.02
CA LEU A 38 15.42 -2.95 -14.59
C LEU A 38 16.91 -2.91 -14.25
N ASP A 39 17.73 -3.52 -15.11
CA ASP A 39 19.18 -3.60 -14.92
C ASP A 39 19.87 -2.24 -15.04
N MET A 40 19.28 -1.25 -15.70
CA MET A 40 19.80 0.13 -15.71
C MET A 40 19.49 0.88 -14.41
N ILE A 41 18.40 0.52 -13.74
CA ILE A 41 17.90 1.20 -12.54
C ILE A 41 18.50 0.57 -11.27
N PHE A 42 18.51 -0.76 -11.22
CA PHE A 42 18.92 -1.54 -10.06
C PHE A 42 20.13 -2.42 -10.38
N SER A 43 21.08 -2.50 -9.46
CA SER A 43 22.18 -3.45 -9.53
C SER A 43 21.80 -4.84 -9.02
N GLU A 44 20.84 -4.90 -8.09
CA GLU A 44 20.31 -6.12 -7.49
C GLU A 44 18.81 -5.95 -7.27
N MET A 45 18.03 -7.02 -7.46
CA MET A 45 16.61 -7.04 -7.13
C MET A 45 16.19 -8.46 -6.72
N SER A 46 15.34 -8.56 -5.70
CA SER A 46 14.90 -9.86 -5.18
C SER A 46 14.08 -10.61 -6.24
N PRO A 47 14.31 -11.92 -6.47
CA PRO A 47 13.58 -12.69 -7.48
C PRO A 47 12.13 -12.98 -7.09
N LYS A 48 11.81 -12.81 -5.81
CA LYS A 48 10.47 -12.97 -5.23
C LYS A 48 10.11 -11.71 -4.42
N PRO A 49 8.81 -11.38 -4.31
CA PRO A 49 8.40 -10.30 -3.44
C PRO A 49 8.71 -10.64 -1.98
N VAL A 50 9.20 -9.66 -1.24
CA VAL A 50 9.47 -9.77 0.20
C VAL A 50 8.21 -9.58 1.04
N ALA A 51 7.22 -8.88 0.47
CA ALA A 51 5.89 -8.73 1.07
C ALA A 51 4.83 -8.57 -0.04
N ALA A 52 3.62 -9.02 0.26
CA ALA A 52 2.42 -8.73 -0.53
C ALA A 52 1.42 -7.99 0.36
N ALA A 53 0.78 -6.98 -0.19
CA ALA A 53 -0.22 -6.15 0.48
C ALA A 53 -1.48 -6.02 -0.40
N SER A 54 -2.51 -5.35 0.12
CA SER A 54 -3.80 -5.16 -0.56
C SER A 54 -3.67 -4.57 -1.97
N LEU A 55 -2.91 -3.49 -2.12
CA LEU A 55 -2.78 -2.75 -3.38
C LEU A 55 -1.60 -3.18 -4.25
N GLY A 56 -0.70 -4.05 -3.77
CA GLY A 56 0.53 -4.34 -4.49
C GLY A 56 1.47 -5.29 -3.77
N GLN A 57 2.69 -5.41 -4.27
CA GLN A 57 3.74 -6.24 -3.67
C GLN A 57 5.06 -5.50 -3.65
N VAL A 58 5.94 -5.87 -2.72
CA VAL A 58 7.19 -5.18 -2.43
C VAL A 58 8.36 -6.09 -2.76
N TYR A 59 9.37 -5.52 -3.39
CA TYR A 59 10.65 -6.15 -3.66
C TYR A 59 11.76 -5.39 -2.95
N GLN A 60 12.81 -6.09 -2.56
CA GLN A 60 14.05 -5.46 -2.12
C GLN A 60 14.94 -5.28 -3.36
N ALA A 61 15.54 -4.10 -3.50
CA ALA A 61 16.45 -3.81 -4.61
C ALA A 61 17.59 -2.90 -4.17
N ARG A 62 18.64 -2.81 -4.98
CA ARG A 62 19.77 -1.89 -4.80
C ARG A 62 19.83 -0.93 -5.97
N LEU A 63 19.77 0.37 -5.70
CA LEU A 63 19.87 1.39 -6.75
C LEU A 63 21.26 1.40 -7.36
N ARG A 64 21.34 1.37 -8.69
CA ARG A 64 22.62 1.41 -9.40
C ARG A 64 23.33 2.77 -9.26
N SER A 65 22.56 3.85 -9.17
CA SER A 65 23.08 5.22 -9.13
C SER A 65 23.93 5.53 -7.89
N ASN A 66 23.61 4.93 -6.75
CA ASN A 66 24.25 5.27 -5.47
C ASN A 66 24.46 4.06 -4.52
N GLY A 67 24.07 2.85 -4.93
CA GLY A 67 24.25 1.62 -4.14
C GLY A 67 23.29 1.48 -2.95
N LYS A 68 22.37 2.41 -2.72
CA LYS A 68 21.42 2.36 -1.59
C LYS A 68 20.43 1.21 -1.75
N LEU A 69 20.11 0.57 -0.63
CA LEU A 69 19.11 -0.50 -0.54
C LEU A 69 17.71 0.12 -0.42
N VAL A 70 16.77 -0.35 -1.23
CA VAL A 70 15.43 0.23 -1.35
C VAL A 70 14.34 -0.85 -1.35
N ALA A 71 13.17 -0.47 -0.85
CA ALA A 71 11.92 -1.17 -1.06
C ALA A 71 11.24 -0.63 -2.33
N VAL A 72 10.93 -1.52 -3.28
CA VAL A 72 10.22 -1.20 -4.52
C VAL A 72 8.82 -1.81 -4.44
N LYS A 73 7.82 -0.97 -4.17
CA LYS A 73 6.41 -1.36 -4.09
C LYS A 73 5.76 -1.16 -5.46
N VAL A 74 5.20 -2.24 -6.00
CA VAL A 74 4.55 -2.27 -7.32
C VAL A 74 3.07 -2.54 -7.16
N GLN A 75 2.24 -1.70 -7.78
CA GLN A 75 0.79 -1.83 -7.70
C GLN A 75 0.29 -3.08 -8.45
N ARG A 76 -0.72 -3.75 -7.88
CA ARG A 76 -1.36 -4.92 -8.49
C ARG A 76 -2.02 -4.53 -9.83
N PRO A 77 -1.78 -5.27 -10.91
CA PRO A 77 -2.41 -5.02 -12.21
C PRO A 77 -3.94 -5.08 -12.08
N GLY A 78 -4.63 -4.11 -12.68
CA GLY A 78 -6.10 -4.06 -12.69
C GLY A 78 -6.76 -3.70 -11.36
N VAL A 79 -6.01 -3.41 -10.30
CA VAL A 79 -6.58 -3.14 -8.95
C VAL A 79 -7.58 -2.00 -8.97
N GLN A 80 -7.34 -0.95 -9.76
CA GLN A 80 -8.25 0.19 -9.87
C GLN A 80 -9.62 -0.22 -10.42
N ALA A 81 -9.65 -1.11 -11.43
CA ALA A 81 -10.91 -1.58 -12.01
C ALA A 81 -11.70 -2.45 -11.01
N VAL A 82 -11.00 -3.34 -10.31
CA VAL A 82 -11.59 -4.20 -9.27
C VAL A 82 -12.19 -3.35 -8.15
N ILE A 83 -11.39 -2.44 -7.57
CA ILE A 83 -11.84 -1.54 -6.49
C ILE A 83 -13.02 -0.67 -6.95
N SER A 84 -12.99 -0.18 -8.20
CA SER A 84 -14.10 0.64 -8.73
C SER A 84 -15.40 -0.15 -8.81
N LEU A 85 -15.34 -1.42 -9.21
CA LEU A 85 -16.51 -2.31 -9.26
C LEU A 85 -17.02 -2.62 -7.85
N ASP A 86 -16.13 -2.91 -6.90
CA ASP A 86 -16.50 -3.20 -5.51
C ASP A 86 -17.19 -1.99 -4.87
N ILE A 87 -16.64 -0.79 -5.04
CA ILE A 87 -17.25 0.46 -4.55
C ILE A 87 -18.62 0.69 -5.20
N TYR A 88 -18.76 0.44 -6.51
CA TYR A 88 -20.04 0.55 -7.20
C TYR A 88 -21.11 -0.38 -6.61
N ILE A 89 -20.77 -1.65 -6.39
CA ILE A 89 -21.67 -2.65 -5.80
C ILE A 89 -22.04 -2.27 -4.37
N LEU A 90 -21.06 -1.92 -3.53
CA LEU A 90 -21.29 -1.51 -2.14
C LEU A 90 -22.18 -0.27 -2.05
N ARG A 91 -21.95 0.72 -2.92
CA ARG A 91 -22.74 1.94 -2.98
C ARG A 91 -24.18 1.68 -3.41
N PHE A 92 -24.40 0.74 -4.34
CA PHE A 92 -25.73 0.28 -4.73
C PHE A 92 -26.45 -0.40 -3.56
N LEU A 93 -25.79 -1.35 -2.90
CA LEU A 93 -26.34 -2.07 -1.74
C LEU A 93 -26.67 -1.13 -0.58
N ALA A 94 -25.82 -0.15 -0.29
CA ALA A 94 -26.08 0.88 0.71
C ALA A 94 -27.34 1.71 0.38
N GLY A 95 -27.54 2.03 -0.90
CA GLY A 95 -28.76 2.70 -1.36
C GLY A 95 -30.03 1.85 -1.18
N VAL A 96 -29.94 0.54 -1.42
CA VAL A 96 -31.05 -0.40 -1.16
C VAL A 96 -31.31 -0.54 0.34
N ALA A 97 -30.27 -0.72 1.15
CA ALA A 97 -30.38 -0.87 2.60
C ALA A 97 -31.01 0.38 3.25
N ARG A 98 -30.70 1.58 2.76
CA ARG A 98 -31.35 2.83 3.21
C ARG A 98 -32.84 2.87 2.89
N LYS A 99 -33.28 2.27 1.79
CA LYS A 99 -34.71 2.21 1.42
C LYS A 99 -35.49 1.17 2.23
N VAL A 100 -34.83 0.06 2.59
CA VAL A 100 -35.49 -1.09 3.25
C VAL A 100 -35.38 -1.03 4.79
N GLY A 101 -34.32 -0.41 5.33
CA GLY A 101 -34.07 -0.29 6.77
C GLY A 101 -34.18 1.15 7.28
N LYS A 102 -34.56 1.33 8.55
CA LYS A 102 -34.52 2.63 9.26
C LYS A 102 -33.11 2.96 9.75
N PHE A 103 -32.12 2.93 8.87
CA PHE A 103 -30.77 3.40 9.21
C PHE A 103 -30.74 4.92 9.18
N ASN A 104 -30.38 5.57 10.30
CA ASN A 104 -30.25 7.03 10.39
C ASN A 104 -28.92 7.55 9.80
N THR A 105 -28.01 6.66 9.41
CA THR A 105 -26.71 7.00 8.84
C THR A 105 -26.77 7.01 7.33
N ASP A 106 -26.21 8.05 6.69
CA ASP A 106 -26.03 8.07 5.24
C ASP A 106 -24.85 7.17 4.85
N LEU A 107 -25.12 5.87 4.74
CA LEU A 107 -24.15 4.85 4.37
C LEU A 107 -23.51 5.13 2.99
N GLN A 108 -24.20 5.81 2.08
CA GLN A 108 -23.63 6.15 0.78
C GLN A 108 -22.59 7.26 0.91
N ALA A 109 -22.85 8.28 1.74
CA ALA A 109 -21.86 9.33 2.01
C ALA A 109 -20.59 8.78 2.69
N VAL A 110 -20.76 7.86 3.66
CA VAL A 110 -19.62 7.17 4.31
C VAL A 110 -18.81 6.37 3.29
N LEU A 111 -19.47 5.62 2.41
CA LEU A 111 -18.80 4.87 1.34
C LEU A 111 -18.09 5.79 0.34
N ASP A 112 -18.69 6.93 -0.01
CA ASP A 112 -18.10 7.90 -0.96
C ASP A 112 -16.81 8.52 -0.36
N GLU A 113 -16.79 8.82 0.94
CA GLU A 113 -15.58 9.30 1.63
C GLU A 113 -14.49 8.22 1.71
N TRP A 114 -14.85 6.99 2.08
CA TRP A 114 -13.93 5.86 2.13
C TRP A 114 -13.34 5.55 0.75
N ALA A 115 -14.18 5.50 -0.28
CA ALA A 115 -13.79 5.35 -1.68
C ALA A 115 -12.78 6.43 -2.08
N SER A 116 -13.08 7.70 -1.79
CA SER A 116 -12.19 8.82 -2.09
C SER A 116 -10.80 8.63 -1.47
N SER A 117 -10.73 8.12 -0.23
CA SER A 117 -9.45 7.81 0.41
C SER A 117 -8.69 6.67 -0.28
N LEU A 118 -9.37 5.57 -0.60
CA LEU A 118 -8.77 4.45 -1.32
C LEU A 118 -8.24 4.86 -2.70
N PHE A 119 -8.99 5.69 -3.43
CA PHE A 119 -8.53 6.19 -4.73
C PHE A 119 -7.29 7.09 -4.63
N ARG A 120 -7.13 7.85 -3.52
CA ARG A 120 -5.90 8.60 -3.26
C ARG A 120 -4.70 7.68 -3.01
N GLU A 121 -4.91 6.58 -2.29
CA GLU A 121 -3.85 5.58 -2.02
C GLU A 121 -3.40 4.82 -3.27
N MET A 122 -4.19 4.83 -4.35
CA MET A 122 -3.81 4.22 -5.62
C MET A 122 -2.85 5.07 -6.47
N ASP A 123 -2.52 6.30 -6.05
CA ASP A 123 -1.44 7.08 -6.64
C ASP A 123 -0.24 7.12 -5.70
N TYR A 124 0.74 6.28 -5.99
CA TYR A 124 1.95 6.17 -5.17
C TYR A 124 2.81 7.44 -5.14
N ARG A 125 2.57 8.41 -6.03
CA ARG A 125 3.20 9.74 -5.93
C ARG A 125 2.67 10.53 -4.74
N GLU A 126 1.37 10.40 -4.44
CA GLU A 126 0.78 11.00 -3.25
C GLU A 126 1.26 10.29 -1.98
N GLU A 127 1.37 8.96 -2.01
CA GLU A 127 1.96 8.18 -0.91
C GLU A 127 3.39 8.65 -0.60
N ALA A 128 4.24 8.84 -1.61
CA ALA A 128 5.60 9.33 -1.43
C ALA A 128 5.65 10.76 -0.86
N ARG A 129 4.78 11.67 -1.34
CA ARG A 129 4.69 13.04 -0.79
C ARG A 129 4.22 13.04 0.66
N ASN A 130 3.24 12.19 0.99
CA ASN A 130 2.79 12.01 2.37
C ASN A 130 3.91 11.48 3.25
N GLY A 131 4.73 10.54 2.74
CA GLY A 131 5.93 10.05 3.42
C GLY A 131 6.95 11.15 3.71
N LEU A 132 7.19 12.05 2.74
CA LEU A 132 8.05 13.22 2.95
C LEU A 132 7.51 14.16 4.01
N LYS A 133 6.22 14.47 3.97
CA LYS A 133 5.55 15.29 4.99
C LYS A 133 5.62 14.64 6.37
N PHE A 134 5.42 13.32 6.44
CA PHE A 134 5.53 12.57 7.68
C PHE A 134 6.95 12.63 8.25
N ARG A 135 7.97 12.52 7.38
CA ARG A 135 9.38 12.69 7.77
C ARG A 135 9.69 14.11 8.26
N GLU A 136 9.14 15.14 7.64
CA GLU A 136 9.29 16.53 8.07
C GLU A 136 8.73 16.74 9.49
N LEU A 137 7.53 16.21 9.74
CA LEU A 137 6.83 16.38 11.02
C LEU A 137 7.44 15.54 12.15
N TYR A 138 7.84 14.30 11.86
CA TYR A 138 8.16 13.30 12.90
C TYR A 138 9.57 12.73 12.83
N GLY A 139 10.34 12.97 11.76
CA GLY A 139 11.67 12.38 11.57
C GLY A 139 12.76 12.85 12.54
N LYS A 140 12.43 13.79 13.45
CA LYS A 140 13.31 14.23 14.55
C LYS A 140 13.00 13.53 15.89
N LEU A 141 11.91 12.79 15.98
CA LEU A 141 11.56 12.04 17.18
C LEU A 141 12.50 10.84 17.31
N ARG A 142 13.02 10.59 18.52
CA ARG A 142 14.02 9.54 18.76
C ARG A 142 13.50 8.13 18.49
N ASP A 143 12.21 7.91 18.73
CA ASP A 143 11.58 6.58 18.66
C ASP A 143 10.83 6.35 17.34
N VAL A 144 10.94 7.28 16.38
CA VAL A 144 10.27 7.21 15.08
C VAL A 144 11.29 7.26 13.96
N MET A 145 11.35 6.19 13.19
CA MET A 145 12.10 6.11 11.95
C MET A 145 11.14 6.33 10.77
N VAL A 146 11.50 7.23 9.85
CA VAL A 146 10.73 7.47 8.62
C VAL A 146 11.66 7.28 7.42
N PRO A 147 11.37 6.33 6.50
CA PRO A 147 12.26 6.06 5.38
C PRO A 147 12.38 7.25 4.43
N GLU A 148 13.54 7.36 3.79
CA GLU A 148 13.72 8.28 2.66
C GLU A 148 12.84 7.86 1.46
N MET A 149 12.20 8.83 0.81
CA MET A 149 11.37 8.61 -0.38
C MET A 149 12.13 9.02 -1.64
N TYR A 150 12.20 8.15 -2.65
CA TYR A 150 12.91 8.39 -3.90
C TYR A 150 11.94 8.89 -4.98
N LEU A 151 11.67 10.20 -4.96
CA LEU A 151 10.64 10.81 -5.81
C LEU A 151 10.94 10.70 -7.31
N GLU A 152 12.20 10.84 -7.71
CA GLU A 152 12.60 10.82 -9.13
C GLU A 152 12.28 9.47 -9.79
N GLN A 153 12.35 8.40 -9.00
CA GLN A 153 12.07 7.03 -9.41
C GLN A 153 10.70 6.53 -8.90
N THR A 154 9.85 7.42 -8.36
CA THR A 154 8.47 7.10 -8.00
C THR A 154 7.51 7.53 -9.11
N ARG A 155 6.56 6.67 -9.44
CA ARG A 155 5.51 6.89 -10.44
C ARG A 155 4.17 6.45 -9.85
N ARG A 156 3.11 6.53 -10.65
CA ARG A 156 1.75 6.27 -10.16
C ARG A 156 1.59 4.84 -9.62
N ARG A 157 2.25 3.87 -10.26
CA ARG A 157 2.14 2.43 -9.91
C ARG A 157 3.39 1.83 -9.28
N VAL A 158 4.45 2.62 -9.08
CA VAL A 158 5.73 2.18 -8.52
C VAL A 158 6.19 3.20 -7.49
N LEU A 159 6.35 2.76 -6.24
CA LEU A 159 6.91 3.54 -5.14
C LEU A 159 8.28 2.99 -4.80
N ILE A 160 9.25 3.88 -4.65
CA ILE A 160 10.60 3.52 -4.19
C ILE A 160 10.91 4.31 -2.92
N MET A 161 11.24 3.57 -1.87
CA MET A 161 11.61 4.12 -0.57
C MET A 161 12.81 3.38 0.02
N GLU A 162 13.46 3.98 1.01
CA GLU A 162 14.54 3.35 1.76
C GLU A 162 14.09 2.01 2.33
N TRP A 163 14.97 1.01 2.23
CA TRP A 163 14.74 -0.27 2.87
C TRP A 163 14.92 -0.12 4.39
N VAL A 164 13.92 -0.57 5.15
CA VAL A 164 13.94 -0.53 6.62
C VAL A 164 13.91 -1.95 7.16
N GLU A 165 14.86 -2.26 8.03
CA GLU A 165 14.87 -3.52 8.78
C GLU A 165 14.24 -3.32 10.15
N GLY A 166 13.38 -4.25 10.55
CA GLY A 166 12.70 -4.20 11.84
C GLY A 166 11.83 -5.43 12.08
N VAL A 167 11.32 -5.53 13.30
CA VAL A 167 10.35 -6.57 13.70
C VAL A 167 8.95 -6.01 13.55
N ARG A 168 8.04 -6.79 12.96
CA ARG A 168 6.63 -6.38 12.85
C ARG A 168 6.03 -6.20 14.24
N LEU A 169 5.31 -5.10 14.45
CA LEU A 169 4.65 -4.82 15.73
C LEU A 169 3.73 -5.95 16.20
N SER A 170 3.08 -6.67 15.27
CA SER A 170 2.24 -7.84 15.57
C SER A 170 3.00 -9.04 16.15
N GLU A 171 4.31 -9.11 15.96
CA GLU A 171 5.18 -10.17 16.50
C GLU A 171 5.87 -9.76 17.80
N VAL A 172 5.79 -8.49 18.18
CA VAL A 172 6.33 -7.98 19.43
C VAL A 172 5.36 -8.35 20.55
N ARG A 173 5.72 -9.38 21.33
CA ARG A 173 4.89 -9.90 22.43
C ARG A 173 4.87 -8.97 23.65
N ASP A 174 5.86 -8.10 23.79
CA ASP A 174 6.04 -7.20 24.94
C ASP A 174 6.34 -5.77 24.45
N LEU A 175 5.36 -5.09 23.87
CA LEU A 175 5.37 -3.63 23.79
C LEU A 175 4.91 -3.12 25.15
N TYR A 176 5.87 -2.88 26.05
CA TYR A 176 5.61 -2.20 27.32
C TYR A 176 4.96 -0.83 27.05
N LEU A 177 3.66 -0.77 27.34
CA LEU A 177 2.98 0.40 27.90
C LEU A 177 2.40 0.01 29.24
#